data_AF-A0A9P3B1R6-F1
#
_entry.id   AF-A0A9P3B1R6-F1
#
_cell.length_a   1.000
_cell.length_b   1.000
_cell.length_c   1.000
_cell.angle_alpha   90.00
_cell.angle_beta   90.00
_cell.angle_gamma   90.00
#
_symmetry.space_group_name_H-M   'P 1'
#
loop_
_entity.id
_entity.type
_entity.pdbx_description
1 polymer ?
#
loop_
_entity_poly.entity_id
_entity_poly.type
_entity_poly.pdbx_seq_one_letter_code
_entity_poly.pdbx_strand_id
1 'polypeptide(L)'
;MGITTVEAANRYLQESYLPRFNAEFAVPAREPGSAFVPWIGGETLADILCEQYERTVSADNCVRFEGRTLQIPTDPHRCHYVKAKVRLHRYLDGRLAIFHGPKKLAEYDREDKRLPLSEAA
;
A
#
# COMPACT_ATOMS: atom_id res chain seq x y z
N MET A 1 13.00 29.98 18.74
CA MET A 1 13.49 28.92 17.83
C MET A 1 12.89 27.62 18.33
N GLY A 2 12.09 26.95 17.50
CA GLY A 2 11.35 25.74 17.87
C GLY A 2 11.65 24.61 16.92
N ILE A 3 10.83 23.57 16.95
CA ILE A 3 10.89 22.47 15.99
C ILE A 3 10.25 22.95 14.68
N THR A 4 11.01 22.97 13.59
CA THR A 4 10.57 23.48 12.28
C THR A 4 10.64 22.46 11.15
N THR A 5 11.06 21.22 11.45
CA THR A 5 11.11 20.12 10.47
C THR A 5 10.43 18.88 11.02
N VAL A 6 9.96 18.02 10.12
CA VAL A 6 9.28 16.75 10.47
C VAL A 6 10.25 15.81 11.19
N GLU A 7 11.50 15.76 10.74
CA GLU A 7 12.55 14.91 11.33
C GLU A 7 12.85 15.34 12.76
N ALA A 8 12.96 16.66 13.00
CA ALA A 8 13.18 17.19 14.33
C ALA A 8 11.97 16.95 15.25
N ALA A 9 10.75 17.01 14.72
CA ALA A 9 9.53 16.70 15.46
C ALA A 9 9.47 15.23 15.86
N ASN A 10 9.74 14.32 14.93
CA ASN A 10 9.74 12.89 15.19
C ASN A 10 10.81 12.51 16.23
N ARG A 11 12.00 13.10 16.15
CA ARG A 11 13.05 12.91 17.16
C ARG A 11 12.60 13.39 18.54
N TYR A 12 12.03 14.59 18.63
CA TYR A 12 11.51 15.12 19.90
C TYR A 12 10.41 14.24 20.50
N LEU A 13 9.49 13.75 19.66
CA LEU A 13 8.42 12.85 20.11
C LEU A 13 8.98 11.59 20.78
N GLN A 14 9.98 10.97 20.15
CA GLN A 14 10.59 9.73 20.65
C GLN A 14 11.48 9.96 21.88
N GLU A 15 12.34 10.98 21.84
CA GLU A 15 13.41 11.16 22.83
C GLU A 15 12.98 11.97 24.05
N SER A 16 12.00 12.87 23.91
CA SER A 16 11.64 13.82 24.97
C SER A 16 10.18 13.72 25.39
N TYR A 17 9.24 13.79 24.43
CA TYR A 17 7.82 13.86 24.76
C TYR A 17 7.30 12.54 25.33
N LEU A 18 7.48 11.42 24.61
CA LEU A 18 6.95 10.12 25.03
C LEU A 18 7.50 9.67 26.40
N PRO A 19 8.81 9.78 26.70
CA PRO A 19 9.32 9.44 28.02
C PRO A 19 8.71 10.30 29.13
N ARG A 20 8.63 11.62 28.92
CA ARG A 20 8.05 12.54 29.91
C ARG A 20 6.56 12.30 30.12
N PHE A 21 5.81 12.11 29.03
CA PHE A 21 4.37 11.85 29.06
C PHE A 21 4.07 10.53 29.78
N ASN A 22 4.81 9.47 29.47
CA ASN A 22 4.63 8.18 30.12
C ASN A 22 5.02 8.23 31.61
N ALA A 23 6.03 9.01 31.99
CA ALA A 23 6.37 9.19 33.40
C ALA A 23 5.24 9.86 34.21
N GLU A 24 4.48 10.76 33.58
CA GLU A 24 3.40 11.51 34.22
C GLU A 24 2.06 10.77 34.20
N PHE A 25 1.75 10.06 33.11
CA PHE A 25 0.41 9.53 32.85
C PHE A 25 0.32 8.00 32.73
N ALA A 26 1.44 7.27 32.61
CA ALA A 26 1.36 5.82 32.50
C ALA A 26 0.92 5.20 33.83
N VAL A 27 -0.13 4.38 33.77
CA VAL A 27 -0.63 3.60 34.90
C VAL A 27 -0.29 2.13 34.65
N PRO A 28 0.11 1.36 35.67
CA PRO A 28 0.29 -0.09 35.52
C PRO A 28 -0.96 -0.74 34.92
N ALA A 29 -0.75 -1.62 33.95
CA ALA A 29 -1.84 -2.40 33.37
C ALA A 29 -2.50 -3.27 34.45
N ARG A 30 -3.83 -3.37 34.42
CA ARG A 30 -4.60 -4.19 35.36
C ARG A 30 -4.28 -5.69 35.21
N GLU A 31 -4.05 -6.12 33.98
CA GLU A 31 -3.75 -7.51 33.65
C GLU A 31 -2.40 -7.58 32.93
N PRO A 32 -1.58 -8.61 33.20
CA PRO A 32 -0.33 -8.81 32.48
C PRO A 32 -0.63 -9.28 31.05
N GLY A 33 0.02 -8.66 30.07
CA GLY A 33 -0.07 -9.06 28.66
C GLY A 33 -0.38 -7.91 27.73
N SER A 34 -0.47 -8.23 26.44
CA SER A 34 -0.86 -7.29 25.39
C SER A 34 -2.36 -7.35 25.17
N ALA A 35 -3.04 -6.20 25.21
CA ALA A 35 -4.42 -6.07 24.76
C ALA A 35 -4.54 -5.97 23.21
N PHE A 36 -3.42 -5.90 22.50
CA PHE A 36 -3.42 -5.85 21.04
C PHE A 36 -3.68 -7.22 20.43
N VAL A 37 -4.50 -7.24 19.39
CA VAL A 37 -4.75 -8.44 18.58
C VAL A 37 -3.53 -8.64 17.67
N PRO A 38 -2.91 -9.84 17.66
CA PRO A 38 -1.82 -10.12 16.74
C PRO A 38 -2.34 -10.03 15.30
N TRP A 39 -1.52 -9.47 14.42
CA TRP A 39 -1.81 -9.50 13.00
C TRP A 39 -1.71 -10.94 12.49
N ILE A 40 -2.84 -11.54 12.15
CA ILE A 40 -2.95 -12.95 11.73
C ILE A 40 -2.69 -13.16 10.22
N GLY A 41 -2.23 -12.14 9.50
CA GLY A 41 -2.05 -12.19 8.06
C GLY A 41 -3.36 -11.96 7.28
N GLY A 42 -3.27 -11.86 5.96
CA GLY A 42 -4.38 -11.54 5.05
C GLY A 42 -3.94 -10.67 3.87
N GLU A 43 -4.78 -9.73 3.43
CA GLU A 43 -4.36 -8.68 2.50
C GLU A 43 -3.08 -8.02 3.01
N THR A 44 -2.12 -7.80 2.11
CA THR A 44 -0.86 -7.20 2.55
C THR A 44 -1.13 -5.77 3.02
N LEU A 45 -0.54 -5.34 4.15
CA LEU A 45 -0.68 -3.94 4.60
C LEU A 45 -0.33 -2.95 3.48
N ALA A 46 0.57 -3.35 2.56
CA ALA A 46 0.91 -2.57 1.38
C ALA A 46 -0.28 -2.32 0.45
N ASP A 47 -1.20 -3.28 0.28
CA ASP A 47 -2.41 -3.11 -0.53
C ASP A 47 -3.45 -2.20 0.13
N ILE A 48 -3.46 -2.14 1.46
CA ILE A 48 -4.35 -1.27 2.25
C ILE A 48 -3.79 0.15 2.34
N LEU A 49 -2.50 0.28 2.68
CA LEU A 49 -1.80 1.54 2.92
C LEU A 49 -1.06 2.01 1.66
N CYS A 50 -1.78 2.03 0.54
CA CYS A 50 -1.31 2.57 -0.73
C CYS A 50 -2.29 3.61 -1.27
N GLU A 51 -1.85 4.36 -2.27
CA GLU A 51 -2.75 5.25 -3.01
C GLU A 51 -3.53 4.42 -4.03
N GLN A 52 -4.86 4.52 -4.01
CA GLN A 52 -5.73 3.75 -4.89
C GLN A 52 -6.44 4.67 -5.88
N TYR A 53 -6.42 4.29 -7.16
CA TYR A 53 -7.05 5.03 -8.23
C TYR A 53 -7.97 4.12 -9.05
N GLU A 54 -9.21 4.53 -9.26
CA GLU A 54 -10.07 3.87 -10.25
C GLU A 54 -9.63 4.26 -11.66
N ARG A 55 -9.44 3.27 -12.54
CA ARG A 55 -9.12 3.48 -13.95
C ARG A 55 -9.96 2.57 -14.84
N THR A 56 -10.20 3.01 -16.07
CA THR A 56 -10.87 2.23 -17.10
C THR A 56 -9.83 1.68 -18.07
N VAL A 57 -9.90 0.38 -18.35
CA VAL A 57 -8.99 -0.29 -19.28
C VAL A 57 -9.30 0.13 -20.73
N SER A 58 -8.27 0.55 -21.45
CA SER A 58 -8.36 0.97 -22.86
C SER A 58 -8.49 -0.23 -23.82
N ALA A 59 -8.74 0.06 -25.11
CA ALA A 59 -8.99 -0.94 -26.14
C ALA A 59 -7.80 -1.88 -26.42
N ASP A 60 -6.58 -1.43 -26.11
CA ASP A 60 -5.32 -2.18 -26.14
C ASP A 60 -5.06 -2.99 -24.86
N ASN A 61 -6.07 -3.15 -24.00
CA ASN A 61 -5.98 -3.87 -22.72
C ASN A 61 -4.93 -3.26 -21.75
N CYS A 62 -4.75 -1.95 -21.80
CA CYS A 62 -3.84 -1.21 -20.91
C CYS A 62 -4.57 -0.29 -19.93
N VAL A 63 -3.84 0.17 -18.92
CA VAL A 63 -4.22 1.27 -18.03
C VAL A 63 -3.22 2.42 -18.21
N ARG A 64 -3.72 3.64 -18.44
CA ARG A 64 -2.88 4.85 -18.50
C ARG A 64 -2.85 5.55 -17.14
N PHE A 65 -1.66 5.91 -16.69
CA PHE A 65 -1.46 6.60 -15.42
C PHE A 65 -0.18 7.42 -15.43
N GLU A 66 -0.28 8.73 -15.17
CA GLU A 66 0.87 9.64 -15.05
C GLU A 66 1.91 9.53 -16.19
N GLY A 67 1.43 9.45 -17.44
CA GLY A 67 2.29 9.31 -18.62
C GLY A 67 2.77 7.89 -18.93
N ARG A 68 2.45 6.91 -18.07
CA ARG A 68 2.78 5.50 -18.21
C ARG A 68 1.64 4.72 -18.86
N THR A 69 1.99 3.66 -19.60
CA THR A 69 1.02 2.71 -20.20
C THR A 69 1.28 1.32 -19.64
N LEU A 70 0.36 0.83 -18.82
CA LEU A 70 0.51 -0.42 -18.05
C LEU A 70 -0.30 -1.53 -18.71
N GLN A 71 0.38 -2.45 -19.40
CA GLN A 71 -0.25 -3.54 -20.17
C GLN A 71 -0.74 -4.70 -19.29
N ILE A 72 -2.05 -4.92 -19.23
CA ILE A 72 -2.59 -6.10 -18.56
C ILE A 72 -2.26 -7.34 -19.41
N PRO A 73 -1.60 -8.37 -18.84
CA PRO A 73 -1.29 -9.60 -19.56
C PRO A 73 -2.56 -10.42 -19.83
N THR A 74 -2.46 -11.33 -20.79
CA THR A 74 -3.55 -12.26 -21.11
C THR A 74 -3.90 -13.11 -19.89
N ASP A 75 -5.20 -13.25 -19.60
CA ASP A 75 -5.72 -14.09 -18.53
C ASP A 75 -6.37 -15.35 -19.14
N PRO A 76 -6.02 -16.56 -18.70
CA PRO A 76 -6.68 -17.79 -19.15
C PRO A 76 -8.20 -17.79 -18.92
N HIS A 77 -8.68 -17.06 -17.91
CA HIS A 77 -10.08 -17.07 -17.51
C HIS A 77 -10.91 -15.96 -18.15
N ARG A 78 -10.27 -15.01 -18.84
CA ARG A 78 -10.94 -13.87 -19.48
C ARG A 78 -10.14 -13.36 -20.66
N CYS A 79 -10.76 -13.32 -21.84
CA CYS A 79 -10.10 -12.88 -23.08
C CYS A 79 -9.50 -11.47 -22.99
N HIS A 80 -10.18 -10.50 -22.36
CA HIS A 80 -9.66 -9.15 -22.12
C HIS A 80 -10.45 -8.38 -21.05
N TYR A 81 -9.85 -7.30 -20.55
CA TYR A 81 -10.42 -6.37 -19.58
C TYR A 81 -10.87 -5.03 -20.17
N VAL A 82 -10.83 -4.86 -21.49
CA VAL A 82 -11.30 -3.64 -22.20
C VAL A 82 -12.61 -3.11 -21.62
N LYS A 83 -12.65 -1.81 -21.30
CA LYS A 83 -13.76 -1.07 -20.64
C LYS A 83 -14.07 -1.47 -19.18
N ALA A 84 -13.39 -2.46 -18.60
CA ALA A 84 -13.54 -2.77 -17.19
C ALA A 84 -12.98 -1.64 -16.32
N LYS A 85 -13.64 -1.39 -15.19
CA LYS A 85 -13.10 -0.58 -14.11
C LYS A 85 -12.16 -1.43 -13.26
N VAL A 86 -10.96 -0.91 -13.03
CA VAL A 86 -9.91 -1.56 -12.25
C VAL A 86 -9.39 -0.58 -11.20
N ARG A 87 -8.82 -1.12 -10.12
CA ARG A 87 -8.06 -0.34 -9.14
C ARG A 87 -6.59 -0.38 -9.49
N LEU A 88 -5.98 0.78 -9.62
CA LEU A 88 -4.54 0.94 -9.71
C LEU A 88 -4.02 1.34 -8.33
N HIS A 89 -3.16 0.51 -7.76
CA HIS A 89 -2.47 0.77 -6.50
C HIS A 89 -1.11 1.39 -6.80
N ARG A 90 -0.75 2.49 -6.13
CA ARG A 90 0.59 3.06 -6.08
C ARG A 90 1.15 2.88 -4.67
N TYR A 91 2.15 2.01 -4.56
CA TYR A 91 2.81 1.71 -3.30
C TYR A 91 3.83 2.79 -2.92
N LEU A 92 4.22 2.83 -1.63
CA LEU A 92 5.16 3.83 -1.09
C LEU A 92 6.56 3.77 -1.74
N ASP A 93 6.95 2.62 -2.28
CA ASP A 93 8.23 2.43 -3.00
C ASP A 93 8.15 2.81 -4.49
N GLY A 94 6.98 3.27 -4.95
CA GLY A 94 6.73 3.67 -6.34
C GLY A 94 6.33 2.53 -7.27
N ARG A 95 6.18 1.29 -6.78
CA ARG A 95 5.58 0.20 -7.56
C ARG A 95 4.11 0.47 -7.87
N LEU A 96 3.64 -0.12 -8.96
CA LEU A 96 2.25 -0.04 -9.41
C LEU A 96 1.65 -1.43 -9.53
N ALA A 97 0.41 -1.62 -9.10
CA ALA A 97 -0.33 -2.85 -9.32
C ALA A 97 -1.76 -2.60 -9.80
N ILE A 98 -2.24 -3.45 -10.71
CA ILE A 98 -3.59 -3.38 -11.26
C ILE A 98 -4.43 -4.50 -10.67
N PHE A 99 -5.59 -4.16 -10.12
CA PHE A 99 -6.53 -5.08 -9.51
C PHE A 99 -7.90 -5.02 -10.18
N HIS A 100 -8.53 -6.18 -10.34
CA HIS A 100 -9.94 -6.31 -10.69
C HIS A 100 -10.64 -7.15 -9.60
N GLY A 101 -11.35 -6.46 -8.70
CA GLY A 101 -11.78 -7.07 -7.44
C GLY A 101 -10.58 -7.50 -6.60
N PRO A 102 -10.58 -8.70 -6.00
CA PRO A 102 -9.44 -9.20 -5.21
C PRO A 102 -8.27 -9.70 -6.08
N LYS A 103 -8.46 -9.81 -7.40
CA LYS A 103 -7.44 -10.39 -8.29
C LYS A 103 -6.43 -9.32 -8.73
N LYS A 104 -5.16 -9.52 -8.40
CA LYS A 104 -4.03 -8.79 -8.97
C LYS A 104 -3.79 -9.26 -10.41
N LEU A 105 -3.92 -8.34 -11.37
CA LEU A 105 -3.76 -8.60 -12.80
C LEU A 105 -2.33 -8.39 -13.29
N ALA A 106 -1.64 -7.39 -12.74
CA ALA A 106 -0.27 -7.06 -13.10
C ALA A 106 0.39 -6.23 -11.98
N GLU A 107 1.71 -6.30 -11.90
CA GLU A 107 2.54 -5.47 -11.03
C GLU A 107 3.74 -4.95 -11.83
N TYR A 108 4.18 -3.73 -11.54
CA TYR A 108 5.27 -3.03 -12.22
C TYR A 108 6.18 -2.37 -11.20
N ASP A 109 7.47 -2.36 -11.50
CA ASP A 109 8.41 -1.53 -10.76
C ASP A 109 8.31 -0.05 -11.13
N ARG A 110 9.10 0.78 -10.44
CA ARG A 110 9.15 2.22 -10.68
C ARG A 110 9.63 2.60 -12.08
N GLU A 111 10.28 1.67 -12.80
CA GLU A 111 10.84 1.81 -14.14
C GLU A 111 9.92 1.20 -15.22
N ASP A 112 8.65 0.93 -14.87
CA ASP A 112 7.62 0.34 -15.73
C ASP A 112 7.90 -1.10 -16.20
N LYS A 113 8.85 -1.79 -15.57
CA LYS A 113 9.09 -3.20 -15.86
C LYS A 113 8.08 -4.05 -15.11
N ARG A 114 7.37 -4.91 -15.87
CA ARG A 114 6.42 -5.85 -15.30
C ARG A 114 7.14 -6.89 -14.42
N LEU A 115 6.67 -7.03 -13.19
CA LEU A 115 7.13 -8.02 -12.23
C LEU A 115 6.35 -9.34 -12.42
N PRO A 116 6.97 -10.51 -12.14
CA PRO A 116 6.25 -11.76 -12.11
C PRO A 116 5.17 -11.68 -11.03
N LEU A 117 3.96 -12.15 -11.35
CA LEU A 117 2.93 -12.32 -10.32
C LEU A 117 3.43 -13.42 -9.38
N SER A 118 3.70 -13.09 -8.13
CA SER A 118 3.88 -14.09 -7.08
C SER A 118 2.58 -14.87 -6.96
N GLU A 119 2.64 -16.20 -7.04
CA GLU A 119 1.51 -17.04 -6.64
C GLU A 119 1.16 -16.68 -5.19
N ALA A 120 -0.12 -16.38 -4.95
CA ALA A 120 -0.60 -16.15 -3.61
C ALA A 120 -0.34 -17.43 -2.79
N ALA A 121 0.50 -17.32 -1.76
CA ALA A 121 0.69 -18.36 -0.76
C ALA A 121 -0.55 -18.49 0.13
#